data_AF-O17257-F1
#
_entry.id   AF-O17257-F1
#
_cell.length_a   1.000
_cell.length_b   1.000
_cell.length_c   1.000
_cell.angle_alpha   90.00
_cell.angle_beta   90.00
_cell.angle_gamma   90.00
#
_symmetry.space_group_name_H-M   'P 1'
#
loop_
_entity.id
_entity.type
_entity.pdbx_description
1 polymer ?
#
loop_
_entity_poly.entity_id
_entity_poly.type
_entity_poly.pdbx_seq_one_letter_code
_entity_poly.pdbx_strand_id
1 'polypeptide(L)'
;MPENPENFGKFKIRCIIFLTLQVLISLFFLLGLAPVSLDFDIEFVHNAVRPILLVLVTINFLWFISSISALICVLQDQKRYLRFHIYFNSVITFIYFCKLIILLVSINMVTSILCIVCNFVNFCSVFYEIKLVSAY
;
A
#
# COMPACT_ATOMS: atom_id res chain seq x y z
N MET A 1 15.26 -1.31 -24.36
CA MET A 1 16.56 -1.17 -23.67
C MET A 1 16.42 -0.02 -22.71
N PRO A 2 16.87 -0.13 -21.44
CA PRO A 2 16.81 0.98 -20.51
C PRO A 2 17.61 2.16 -21.06
N GLU A 3 17.03 3.37 -20.99
CA GLU A 3 17.68 4.60 -21.45
C GLU A 3 18.90 4.96 -20.58
N ASN A 4 18.93 4.50 -19.32
CA ASN A 4 20.04 4.73 -18.40
C ASN A 4 20.27 3.51 -17.50
N PRO A 5 21.19 2.59 -17.85
CA PRO A 5 21.35 1.30 -17.19
C PRO A 5 21.82 1.41 -15.72
N GLU A 6 22.67 2.39 -15.41
CA GLU A 6 23.16 2.59 -14.03
C GLU A 6 22.03 3.03 -13.09
N ASN A 7 21.18 3.94 -13.56
CA ASN A 7 20.04 4.41 -12.79
C ASN A 7 18.93 3.37 -12.74
N PHE A 8 18.73 2.61 -13.81
CA PHE A 8 17.76 1.52 -13.86
C PHE A 8 18.01 0.49 -12.76
N GLY A 9 19.25 -0.01 -12.62
CA GLY A 9 19.59 -0.99 -11.58
C GLY A 9 19.35 -0.46 -10.16
N LYS A 10 19.74 0.80 -9.90
CA LYS A 10 19.52 1.46 -8.60
C LYS A 10 18.03 1.62 -8.29
N PHE A 11 17.21 2.07 -9.25
CA PHE A 11 15.77 2.23 -9.06
C PHE A 11 15.07 0.88 -8.90
N LYS A 12 15.49 -0.16 -9.65
CA LYS A 12 14.94 -1.51 -9.53
C LYS A 12 15.11 -2.07 -8.12
N ILE A 13 16.32 -1.98 -7.55
CA ILE A 13 16.60 -2.45 -6.17
C ILE A 13 15.74 -1.69 -5.15
N ARG A 14 15.68 -0.36 -5.24
CA ARG A 14 14.88 0.45 -4.30
C ARG A 14 13.39 0.14 -4.43
N CYS A 15 12.89 -0.01 -5.65
CA CYS A 15 11.50 -0.41 -5.92
C CYS A 15 11.18 -1.76 -5.27
N ILE A 16 12.05 -2.77 -5.43
CA ILE A 16 11.91 -4.08 -4.78
C ILE A 16 11.83 -3.97 -3.26
N ILE A 17 12.70 -3.17 -2.64
CA ILE A 17 12.70 -2.96 -1.18
C ILE A 17 11.36 -2.37 -0.71
N PHE A 18 10.91 -1.28 -1.34
CA PHE A 18 9.66 -0.62 -0.93
C PHE A 18 8.42 -1.48 -1.22
N LEU A 19 8.36 -2.16 -2.37
CA LEU A 19 7.28 -3.11 -2.67
C LEU A 19 7.24 -4.26 -1.65
N THR A 20 8.40 -4.78 -1.25
CA THR A 20 8.46 -5.82 -0.21
C THR A 20 7.92 -5.30 1.13
N LEU A 21 8.27 -4.08 1.51
CA LEU A 21 7.71 -3.43 2.71
C LEU A 21 6.19 -3.22 2.58
N GLN A 22 5.68 -2.85 1.40
CA GLN A 22 4.24 -2.73 1.16
C GLN A 22 3.51 -4.05 1.34
N VAL A 23 4.07 -5.16 0.84
CA VAL A 23 3.51 -6.50 1.03
C VAL A 23 3.44 -6.84 2.53
N LEU A 24 4.50 -6.57 3.29
CA LEU A 24 4.52 -6.82 4.74
C LEU A 24 3.49 -5.95 5.50
N ILE A 25 3.38 -4.68 5.15
CA ILE A 25 2.44 -3.75 5.80
C ILE A 25 0.99 -4.11 5.47
N SER A 26 0.68 -4.39 4.21
CA SER A 26 -0.67 -4.80 3.80
C SER A 26 -1.07 -6.13 4.43
N LEU A 27 -0.14 -7.10 4.53
CA LEU A 27 -0.36 -8.34 5.27
C LEU A 27 -0.62 -8.10 6.75
N PHE A 28 0.17 -7.25 7.41
CA PHE A 28 -0.06 -6.88 8.81
C PHE A 28 -1.46 -6.30 9.03
N PHE A 29 -1.90 -5.39 8.16
CA PHE A 29 -3.25 -4.84 8.23
C PHE A 29 -4.33 -5.89 7.94
N LEU A 30 -4.09 -6.84 7.03
CA LEU A 30 -5.04 -7.93 6.77
C LEU A 30 -5.21 -8.83 8.00
N LEU A 31 -4.09 -9.25 8.60
CA LEU A 31 -4.12 -10.12 9.79
C LEU A 31 -4.79 -9.44 10.99
N GLY A 32 -4.65 -8.12 11.12
CA GLY A 32 -5.32 -7.36 12.19
C GLY A 32 -6.80 -7.07 11.91
N LEU A 33 -7.15 -6.64 10.69
CA LEU A 33 -8.51 -6.16 10.37
C LEU A 33 -9.46 -7.29 9.96
N ALA A 34 -8.97 -8.35 9.31
CA ALA A 34 -9.83 -9.42 8.81
C ALA A 34 -10.59 -10.15 9.94
N PRO A 35 -9.95 -10.58 11.05
CA PRO A 35 -10.66 -11.23 12.15
C PRO A 35 -11.76 -10.33 12.73
N VAL A 36 -11.45 -9.06 12.96
CA VAL A 36 -12.40 -8.08 13.52
C VAL A 36 -13.58 -7.81 12.58
N SER A 37 -13.34 -7.86 11.27
CA SER A 37 -14.41 -7.62 10.28
C SER A 37 -15.37 -8.80 10.08
N LEU A 38 -14.88 -10.03 10.25
CA LEU A 38 -15.63 -11.27 10.01
C LEU A 38 -16.32 -11.81 11.26
N ASP A 39 -15.84 -11.42 12.44
CA ASP A 39 -16.45 -11.83 13.70
C ASP A 39 -17.82 -11.14 13.89
N PHE A 40 -18.89 -11.93 13.81
CA PHE A 40 -20.26 -11.45 13.99
C PHE A 40 -20.59 -11.15 15.46
N ASP A 41 -19.81 -11.67 16.39
CA ASP A 41 -20.01 -11.49 17.83
C ASP A 41 -19.44 -10.14 18.32
N ILE A 42 -18.61 -9.47 17.52
CA ILE A 42 -18.13 -8.11 17.82
C ILE A 42 -19.24 -7.09 17.56
N GLU A 43 -19.75 -6.51 18.64
CA GLU A 43 -20.68 -5.39 18.58
C GLU A 43 -19.93 -4.09 18.24
N PHE A 44 -20.31 -3.46 17.13
CA PHE A 44 -19.85 -2.12 16.78
C PHE A 44 -20.83 -1.07 17.31
N VAL A 45 -20.30 0.05 17.79
CA VAL A 45 -21.09 1.20 18.30
C VAL A 45 -22.13 1.69 17.29
N HIS A 46 -21.84 1.56 15.99
CA HIS A 46 -22.77 1.87 14.91
C HIS A 46 -22.80 0.73 13.89
N ASN A 47 -24.01 0.27 13.53
CA ASN A 47 -24.22 -0.80 12.54
C ASN A 47 -23.61 -0.49 11.16
N ALA A 48 -23.46 0.79 10.81
CA ALA A 48 -22.84 1.23 9.56
C ALA A 48 -21.31 1.04 9.53
N VAL A 49 -20.65 0.75 10.65
CA VAL A 49 -19.19 0.59 10.73
C VAL A 49 -18.75 -0.73 10.09
N ARG A 50 -19.50 -1.82 10.30
CA ARG A 50 -19.17 -3.14 9.74
C ARG A 50 -19.04 -3.15 8.21
N PRO A 51 -19.99 -2.63 7.41
CA PRO A 51 -19.82 -2.60 5.96
C PRO A 51 -18.65 -1.73 5.51
N ILE A 52 -18.39 -0.59 6.18
CA ILE A 52 -17.23 0.26 5.88
C ILE A 52 -15.93 -0.50 6.15
N LEU A 53 -15.84 -1.20 7.29
CA LEU A 53 -14.69 -2.03 7.63
C LEU A 53 -14.47 -3.13 6.59
N LEU A 54 -15.53 -3.80 6.12
CA LEU A 54 -15.43 -4.84 5.09
C LEU A 54 -14.93 -4.27 3.75
N VAL A 55 -15.39 -3.09 3.35
CA VAL A 55 -14.87 -2.38 2.16
C VAL A 55 -13.39 -2.07 2.31
N LEU A 56 -12.96 -1.57 3.48
CA LEU A 56 -11.54 -1.27 3.74
C LEU A 56 -10.68 -2.54 3.73
N VAL A 57 -11.16 -3.64 4.31
CA VAL A 57 -10.47 -4.94 4.28
C VAL A 57 -10.35 -5.45 2.84
N THR A 58 -11.40 -5.30 2.03
CA THR A 58 -11.40 -5.69 0.61
C THR A 58 -10.39 -4.86 -0.19
N ILE A 59 -10.35 -3.54 0.02
CA ILE A 59 -9.37 -2.65 -0.61
C ILE A 59 -7.95 -3.04 -0.19
N ASN A 60 -7.72 -3.31 1.09
CA ASN A 60 -6.41 -3.75 1.60
C ASN A 60 -5.99 -5.11 1.03
N PHE A 61 -6.94 -6.02 0.82
CA PHE A 61 -6.69 -7.33 0.20
C PHE A 61 -6.29 -7.19 -1.27
N LEU A 62 -7.01 -6.36 -2.02
CA LEU A 62 -6.63 -6.01 -3.39
C LEU A 62 -5.25 -5.35 -3.43
N TRP A 63 -4.93 -4.50 -2.46
CA TRP A 63 -3.62 -3.88 -2.34
C TRP A 63 -2.50 -4.87 -2.05
N PHE A 64 -2.72 -5.84 -1.18
CA PHE A 64 -1.77 -6.93 -0.94
C PHE A 64 -1.47 -7.72 -2.21
N ILE A 65 -2.51 -8.17 -2.94
CA ILE A 65 -2.34 -8.91 -4.21
C ILE A 65 -1.64 -8.05 -5.26
N SER A 66 -2.04 -6.78 -5.37
CA SER A 66 -1.47 -5.81 -6.31
C SER A 66 0.02 -5.60 -6.04
N SER A 67 0.42 -5.47 -4.77
CA SER A 67 1.81 -5.30 -4.36
C SER A 67 2.67 -6.52 -4.68
N ILE A 68 2.17 -7.74 -4.44
CA ILE A 68 2.85 -8.99 -4.82
C ILE A 68 3.02 -9.06 -6.34
N SER A 69 1.95 -8.76 -7.08
CA SER A 69 1.96 -8.79 -8.53
C SER A 69 2.96 -7.78 -9.10
N ALA A 70 3.00 -6.56 -8.54
CA ALA A 70 3.98 -5.54 -8.92
C ALA A 70 5.41 -5.96 -8.64
N LEU A 71 5.67 -6.61 -7.50
CA LEU A 71 6.99 -7.16 -7.17
C LEU A 71 7.43 -8.19 -8.23
N ILE A 72 6.55 -9.13 -8.60
CA ILE A 72 6.82 -10.11 -9.66
C ILE A 72 7.08 -9.40 -11.00
N CYS A 73 6.26 -8.42 -11.36
CA CYS A 73 6.43 -7.66 -12.60
C CYS A 73 7.74 -6.87 -12.64
N VAL A 74 8.19 -6.31 -11.52
CA VAL A 74 9.50 -5.63 -11.42
C VAL A 74 10.64 -6.63 -11.58
N LEU A 75 10.52 -7.83 -11.00
CA LEU A 75 11.52 -8.90 -11.19
C LEU A 75 11.59 -9.36 -12.65
N GLN A 76 10.45 -9.45 -13.33
CA GLN A 76 10.31 -9.86 -14.75
C GLN A 76 10.45 -8.73 -15.77
N ASP A 77 10.80 -7.52 -15.34
CA ASP A 77 10.98 -6.34 -16.20
C ASP A 77 9.74 -5.93 -17.04
N GLN A 78 8.53 -6.11 -16.47
CA GLN A 78 7.26 -5.83 -17.16
C GLN A 78 6.74 -4.40 -16.91
N LYS A 79 7.10 -3.46 -17.80
CA LYS A 79 6.73 -2.03 -17.71
C LYS A 79 5.21 -1.75 -17.66
N ARG A 80 4.38 -2.55 -18.35
CA ARG A 80 2.93 -2.25 -18.51
C ARG A 80 2.15 -2.36 -17.20
N TYR A 81 2.40 -3.41 -16.42
CA TYR A 81 1.68 -3.64 -15.16
C TYR A 81 2.06 -2.60 -14.09
N LEU A 82 3.31 -2.15 -14.10
CA LEU A 82 3.82 -1.16 -13.15
C LEU A 82 3.02 0.16 -13.20
N ARG A 83 2.56 0.58 -14.38
CA ARG A 83 1.72 1.79 -14.51
C ARG A 83 0.38 1.64 -13.80
N PHE A 84 -0.27 0.48 -13.94
CA PHE A 84 -1.54 0.21 -13.25
C PHE A 84 -1.34 0.22 -11.73
N HIS A 85 -0.26 -0.42 -11.27
CA HIS A 85 0.10 -0.43 -9.85
C HIS A 85 0.32 0.99 -9.30
N ILE A 86 1.04 1.88 -10.03
CA ILE A 86 1.25 3.27 -9.62
C ILE A 86 -0.08 4.00 -9.36
N TYR A 87 -1.07 3.87 -10.27
CA TYR A 87 -2.38 4.50 -10.09
C TYR A 87 -3.11 3.94 -8.88
N PHE A 88 -3.13 2.61 -8.74
CA PHE A 88 -3.79 1.96 -7.61
C PHE A 88 -3.13 2.34 -6.27
N ASN A 89 -1.80 2.34 -6.20
CA ASN A 89 -1.01 2.70 -5.03
C ASN A 89 -1.16 4.20 -4.65
N SER A 90 -1.37 5.06 -5.63
CA SER A 90 -1.71 6.48 -5.40
C SER A 90 -3.07 6.64 -4.70
N VAL A 91 -4.08 5.85 -5.10
CA VAL A 91 -5.40 5.84 -4.42
C VAL A 91 -5.27 5.35 -2.98
N ILE A 92 -4.51 4.28 -2.76
CA ILE A 92 -4.22 3.76 -1.41
C ILE A 92 -3.53 4.83 -0.54
N THR A 93 -2.51 5.49 -1.08
CA THR A 93 -1.80 6.59 -0.41
C THR A 93 -2.78 7.71 -0.01
N PHE A 94 -3.69 8.09 -0.89
CA PHE A 94 -4.71 9.10 -0.59
C PHE A 94 -5.64 8.65 0.55
N ILE A 95 -6.12 7.41 0.55
CA ILE A 95 -6.97 6.86 1.62
C ILE A 95 -6.24 6.91 2.98
N TYR A 96 -4.99 6.45 3.04
CA TYR A 96 -4.21 6.48 4.28
C TYR A 96 -3.83 7.90 4.70
N PHE A 97 -3.70 8.84 3.76
CA PHE A 97 -3.49 10.25 4.08
C PHE A 97 -4.73 10.87 4.73
N CYS A 98 -5.93 10.61 4.19
CA CYS A 98 -7.18 11.01 4.84
C CYS A 98 -7.33 10.39 6.23
N LYS A 99 -6.98 9.11 6.39
CA LYS A 99 -6.98 8.42 7.69
C LYS A 99 -6.02 9.10 8.69
N LEU A 100 -4.84 9.53 8.24
CA LEU A 100 -3.88 10.23 9.08
C LEU A 100 -4.44 11.56 9.61
N ILE A 101 -5.10 12.35 8.76
CA ILE A 101 -5.73 13.63 9.18
C ILE A 101 -6.74 13.38 10.32
N ILE A 102 -7.59 12.38 10.17
CA ILE A 102 -8.57 12.01 11.20
C ILE A 102 -7.88 11.55 12.49
N LEU A 103 -6.82 10.73 12.37
CA LEU A 103 -6.09 10.21 13.53
C LEU A 103 -5.36 11.31 14.31
N LEU A 104 -4.79 12.29 13.62
CA LEU A 104 -4.14 13.44 14.27
C LEU A 104 -5.10 14.23 15.15
N VAL A 105 -6.39 14.29 14.80
CA VAL A 105 -7.43 14.93 15.63
C VAL A 105 -7.79 14.06 16.84
N SER A 106 -7.66 12.73 16.75
CA SER A 106 -8.05 11.77 17.79
C SER A 106 -7.05 11.60 18.94
N ILE A 107 -5.88 12.24 18.91
CA ILE A 107 -4.79 12.13 19.91
C ILE A 107 -4.22 10.69 20.05
N ASN A 108 -4.63 9.74 19.21
CA ASN A 108 -4.10 8.37 19.24
C ASN A 108 -2.69 8.29 18.61
N MET A 109 -1.67 8.46 19.45
CA MET A 109 -0.26 8.52 19.03
C MET A 109 0.22 7.25 18.33
N VAL A 110 -0.09 6.06 18.87
CA VAL A 110 0.41 4.78 18.33
C VAL A 110 -0.11 4.55 16.92
N THR A 111 -1.43 4.74 16.72
CA THR A 111 -2.06 4.53 15.41
C THR A 111 -1.63 5.60 14.41
N SER A 112 -1.40 6.83 14.88
CA SER A 112 -0.89 7.92 14.05
C SER A 112 0.51 7.62 13.51
N ILE A 113 1.43 7.14 14.37
CA ILE A 113 2.79 6.77 13.95
C ILE A 113 2.74 5.64 12.90
N LEU A 114 1.96 4.59 13.14
CA LEU A 114 1.79 3.51 12.19
C LEU A 114 1.26 4.02 10.83
N CYS A 115 0.31 4.95 10.87
CA CYS A 115 -0.26 5.54 9.66
C CYS A 115 0.75 6.44 8.91
N ILE A 116 1.61 7.17 9.63
CA ILE A 116 2.70 7.96 9.04
C ILE A 116 3.68 7.03 8.32
N VAL A 117 4.10 5.95 8.97
CA VAL A 117 5.03 4.98 8.37
C VAL A 117 4.43 4.32 7.12
N CYS A 118 3.15 3.91 7.19
CA CYS A 118 2.44 3.35 6.03
C CYS A 118 2.41 4.34 4.85
N ASN A 119 2.02 5.60 5.10
CA ASN A 119 2.00 6.63 4.08
C ASN A 119 3.39 6.90 3.49
N PHE A 120 4.43 6.91 4.32
CA PHE A 120 5.80 7.09 3.86
C PHE A 120 6.25 5.95 2.93
N VAL A 121 6.01 4.70 3.32
CA VAL A 121 6.36 3.53 2.48
C VAL A 121 5.59 3.56 1.17
N ASN A 122 4.30 3.90 1.20
CA ASN A 122 3.49 3.99 -0.01
C ASN A 122 3.97 5.11 -0.95
N PHE A 123 4.25 6.28 -0.40
CA PHE A 123 4.81 7.39 -1.15
C PHE A 123 6.16 7.03 -1.79
N CYS A 124 7.07 6.42 -1.01
CA CYS A 124 8.36 5.98 -1.53
C CYS A 124 8.21 4.91 -2.62
N SER A 125 7.30 3.95 -2.46
CA SER A 125 7.03 2.94 -3.49
C SER A 125 6.57 3.61 -4.79
N VAL A 126 5.54 4.44 -4.74
CA VAL A 126 5.06 5.19 -5.91
C VAL A 126 6.18 6.01 -6.56
N PHE A 127 6.98 6.72 -5.76
CA PHE A 127 8.09 7.51 -6.27
C PHE A 127 9.12 6.66 -7.03
N TYR A 128 9.55 5.53 -6.45
CA TYR A 128 10.55 4.66 -7.09
C TYR A 128 9.97 3.86 -8.26
N GLU A 129 8.70 3.51 -8.23
CA GLU A 129 7.99 2.93 -9.37
C GLU A 129 7.97 3.91 -10.55
N ILE A 130 7.63 5.19 -10.32
CA ILE A 130 7.68 6.23 -11.36
C ILE A 130 9.10 6.38 -11.91
N LYS A 131 10.11 6.48 -11.03
CA LYS A 131 11.52 6.59 -11.45
C LYS A 131 11.96 5.37 -12.26
N LEU A 132 11.51 4.17 -11.90
CA LEU A 132 11.80 2.95 -12.64
C LEU A 132 11.11 2.97 -14.02
N VAL A 133 9.84 3.36 -14.10
CA VAL A 133 9.10 3.51 -15.38
C VAL A 133 9.79 4.51 -16.31
N SER A 134 10.34 5.61 -15.77
CA SER A 134 11.09 6.61 -16.52
C SER A 134 12.49 6.14 -16.95
N ALA A 135 13.06 5.12 -16.29
CA ALA A 135 14.38 4.58 -16.64
C ALA A 135 14.31 3.42 -17.66
N TYR A 136 13.12 2.83 -17.86
CA TYR A 136 12.85 1.84 -18.93
C TYR A 136 12.79 2.49 -20.30
#